data_AF-A0A9P6UPZ0-F1
#
_entry.id   AF-A0A9P6UPZ0-F1
#
_cell.length_a   1.000
_cell.length_b   1.000
_cell.length_c   1.000
_cell.angle_alpha   90.00
_cell.angle_beta   90.00
_cell.angle_gamma   90.00
#
_symmetry.space_group_name_H-M   'P 1'
#
loop_
_entity.id
_entity.type
_entity.pdbx_description
1 polymer ?
#
loop_
_entity_poly.entity_id
_entity_poly.type
_entity_poly.pdbx_seq_one_letter_code
_entity_poly.pdbx_strand_id
1 'polypeptide(L)'
;MSIYRPEDEPAQQEVSQQQQQQQQTATTTEGTPLVFPPLTHQRLENCAFSSWYPNFRSISIKSKIIPLPEEFVSYLNADGVFIPGQSGLTLALSDSEDEGEDEDISDADRFKALQEATFRQRAEGGQDDSSDDEDEDESDQGEEPLPYFPGLEKEIEQTIAEFGGEVFPKLNWSSPRDASWIAATNTLKCQNVSDIFLLLKSSDFIAHDLAHAYEDCSDAAAEGAEGVRERPETMDLVLRKWFDLAPSMEFRCFVRDNKLIAISQRDMTYYDFLKGIQEELEDKIVDFFEDRIKGHFPDSDYTFDVYITRNKDRIYLIDFNPFAQKTDSLLFDWKELLQLDLEDKEQLEHLPAMRLLESEAAGSHMQQPFAFNRYPSDVTDLSNGQTVAEFAEAFYKKVQAANSTD
;
A
#
# COMPACT_ATOMS: atom_id res chain seq x y z
N MET A 1 -66.19 -35.26 -11.41
CA MET A 1 -64.83 -35.84 -11.36
C MET A 1 -63.93 -34.93 -12.16
N SER A 2 -62.92 -34.30 -11.51
CA SER A 2 -61.51 -34.28 -11.95
C SER A 2 -61.16 -33.79 -13.39
N ILE A 3 -60.20 -32.92 -13.73
CA ILE A 3 -58.98 -32.32 -13.12
C ILE A 3 -58.48 -31.16 -14.02
N TYR A 4 -57.70 -30.23 -13.44
CA TYR A 4 -56.64 -29.37 -14.01
C TYR A 4 -56.95 -28.09 -14.80
N ARG A 5 -56.36 -26.98 -14.30
CA ARG A 5 -55.97 -25.75 -15.01
C ARG A 5 -54.44 -25.64 -14.95
N PRO A 6 -53.76 -25.25 -16.05
CA PRO A 6 -52.42 -24.65 -15.99
C PRO A 6 -52.50 -23.11 -16.10
N GLU A 7 -51.59 -22.46 -15.37
CA GLU A 7 -51.42 -21.00 -15.23
C GLU A 7 -50.57 -20.37 -16.35
N ASP A 8 -50.53 -19.04 -16.31
CA ASP A 8 -50.06 -18.07 -17.29
C ASP A 8 -48.52 -17.89 -17.38
N GLU A 9 -47.99 -17.70 -18.59
CA GLU A 9 -46.75 -16.96 -18.90
C GLU A 9 -47.04 -16.00 -20.05
N PRO A 10 -46.86 -14.67 -19.87
CA PRO A 10 -45.76 -14.03 -20.60
C PRO A 10 -45.18 -12.80 -19.84
N ALA A 11 -43.93 -12.87 -19.38
CA ALA A 11 -43.20 -11.73 -18.81
C ALA A 11 -41.74 -11.59 -19.30
N GLN A 12 -41.33 -12.38 -20.30
CA GLN A 12 -39.91 -12.44 -20.72
C GLN A 12 -39.59 -11.68 -22.02
N GLN A 13 -40.57 -11.10 -22.71
CA GLN A 13 -40.32 -10.40 -23.99
C GLN A 13 -40.29 -8.86 -23.89
N GLU A 14 -40.82 -8.26 -22.81
CA GLU A 14 -40.78 -6.80 -22.64
C GLU A 14 -39.48 -6.29 -21.96
N VAL A 15 -38.81 -7.13 -21.15
CA VAL A 15 -37.55 -6.78 -20.47
C VAL A 15 -36.39 -6.66 -21.48
N SER A 16 -36.38 -7.50 -22.52
CA SER A 16 -35.32 -7.53 -23.53
C SER A 16 -35.31 -6.30 -24.44
N GLN A 17 -36.47 -5.65 -24.65
CA GLN A 17 -36.55 -4.41 -25.46
C GLN A 17 -36.16 -3.16 -24.67
N GLN A 18 -36.36 -3.14 -23.34
CA GLN A 18 -35.87 -2.05 -22.49
C GLN A 18 -34.35 -2.11 -22.26
N GLN A 19 -33.77 -3.33 -22.21
CA GLN A 19 -32.31 -3.49 -22.12
C GLN A 19 -31.57 -3.09 -23.42
N GLN A 20 -32.17 -3.30 -24.60
CA GLN A 20 -31.57 -2.86 -25.87
C GLN A 20 -31.66 -1.34 -26.10
N GLN A 21 -32.62 -0.63 -25.49
CA GLN A 21 -32.64 0.84 -25.51
C GLN A 21 -31.67 1.48 -24.50
N GLN A 22 -31.27 0.77 -23.44
CA GLN A 22 -30.22 1.24 -22.53
C GLN A 22 -28.79 1.01 -23.06
N GLN A 23 -28.59 0.05 -23.99
CA GLN A 23 -27.28 -0.19 -24.61
C GLN A 23 -26.95 0.71 -25.82
N GLN A 24 -27.85 1.59 -26.26
CA GLN A 24 -27.60 2.56 -27.34
C GLN A 24 -27.41 4.01 -26.85
N THR A 25 -27.20 4.23 -25.55
CA THR A 25 -26.74 5.52 -25.01
C THR A 25 -25.32 5.47 -24.45
N ALA A 26 -24.52 4.51 -24.90
CA ALA A 26 -23.07 4.49 -24.72
C ALA A 26 -22.37 4.96 -26.01
N THR A 27 -22.73 6.15 -26.50
CA THR A 27 -21.94 6.88 -27.48
C THR A 27 -21.79 8.32 -27.05
N THR A 28 -20.53 8.65 -26.78
CA THR A 28 -19.95 10.00 -26.85
C THR A 28 -20.23 10.94 -25.68
N THR A 29 -19.41 10.84 -24.63
CA THR A 29 -18.85 12.03 -24.00
C THR A 29 -17.33 11.91 -24.06
N GLU A 30 -16.71 12.53 -25.07
CA GLU A 30 -15.30 12.88 -25.01
C GLU A 30 -15.14 13.83 -23.81
N GLY A 31 -14.76 13.28 -22.65
CA GLY A 31 -14.47 14.06 -21.46
C GLY A 31 -13.24 14.92 -21.73
N THR A 32 -13.33 16.21 -21.43
CA THR A 32 -12.15 17.09 -21.41
C THR A 32 -11.08 16.44 -20.51
N PRO A 33 -9.84 16.26 -21.00
CA PRO A 33 -8.80 15.62 -20.20
C PRO A 33 -8.59 16.41 -18.90
N LEU A 34 -8.45 15.70 -17.79
CA LEU A 34 -8.11 16.30 -16.51
C LEU A 34 -6.71 16.89 -16.60
N VAL A 35 -6.58 18.20 -16.40
CA VAL A 35 -5.30 18.89 -16.45
C VAL A 35 -4.78 19.04 -15.02
N PHE A 36 -3.83 18.20 -14.66
CA PHE A 36 -3.11 18.32 -13.40
C PHE A 36 -1.95 19.30 -13.51
N PRO A 37 -1.55 19.97 -12.41
CA PRO A 37 -0.25 20.62 -12.33
C PRO A 37 0.85 19.59 -12.66
N PRO A 38 1.83 19.90 -13.54
CA PRO A 38 2.80 18.93 -14.01
C PRO A 38 3.60 18.33 -12.85
N LEU A 39 3.60 17.00 -12.73
CA LEU A 39 4.46 16.30 -11.78
C LEU A 39 5.89 16.37 -12.30
N THR A 40 6.80 16.96 -11.55
CA THR A 40 8.23 17.00 -11.88
C THR A 40 9.02 16.21 -10.85
N HIS A 41 10.26 15.85 -11.17
CA HIS A 41 11.17 15.22 -10.20
C HIS A 41 11.23 16.02 -8.90
N GLN A 42 11.41 17.35 -9.00
CA GLN A 42 11.51 18.21 -7.83
C GLN A 42 10.24 18.17 -6.96
N ARG A 43 9.04 18.14 -7.56
CA ARG A 43 7.78 18.07 -6.81
C ARG A 43 7.61 16.71 -6.11
N LEU A 44 8.09 15.64 -6.72
CA LEU A 44 8.11 14.34 -6.07
C LEU A 44 9.14 14.30 -4.93
N GLU A 45 10.34 14.85 -5.15
CA GLU A 45 11.39 14.99 -4.13
C GLU A 45 10.94 15.84 -2.93
N ASN A 46 10.17 16.90 -3.16
CA ASN A 46 9.58 17.70 -2.08
C ASN A 46 8.65 16.86 -1.17
N CYS A 47 8.03 15.82 -1.73
CA CYS A 47 7.19 14.87 -0.99
C CYS A 47 8.00 13.72 -0.37
N ALA A 48 9.30 13.58 -0.66
CA ALA A 48 10.13 12.57 -0.02
C ALA A 48 10.26 12.86 1.48
N PHE A 49 10.22 11.81 2.30
CA PHE A 49 10.23 11.92 3.76
C PHE A 49 11.43 12.71 4.27
N SER A 50 12.62 12.48 3.71
CA SER A 50 13.85 13.19 4.08
C SER A 50 13.84 14.68 3.72
N SER A 51 13.05 15.08 2.71
CA SER A 51 12.88 16.49 2.31
C SER A 51 11.99 17.26 3.28
N TRP A 52 10.82 16.72 3.63
CA TRP A 52 9.84 17.47 4.44
C TRP A 52 10.04 17.27 5.95
N TYR A 53 10.43 16.08 6.41
CA TYR A 53 10.48 15.76 7.84
C TYR A 53 11.33 16.71 8.69
N PRO A 54 12.53 17.16 8.24
CA PRO A 54 13.34 18.10 9.02
C PRO A 54 12.60 19.40 9.38
N ASN A 55 11.77 19.91 8.47
CA ASN A 55 11.00 21.15 8.67
C ASN A 55 9.75 20.92 9.53
N PHE A 56 9.15 19.72 9.45
CA PHE A 56 7.90 19.39 10.14
C PHE A 56 8.06 18.46 11.34
N ARG A 57 9.29 18.22 11.80
CA ARG A 57 9.62 17.31 12.91
C ARG A 57 8.81 17.57 14.19
N SER A 58 8.49 18.84 14.47
CA SER A 58 7.75 19.24 15.68
C SER A 58 6.26 18.90 15.66
N ILE A 59 5.71 18.64 14.47
CA ILE A 59 4.29 18.33 14.25
C ILE A 59 4.08 16.92 13.69
N SER A 60 5.13 16.12 13.54
CA SER A 60 5.05 14.75 13.05
C SER A 60 5.49 13.75 14.13
N ILE A 61 5.26 12.47 13.88
CA ILE A 61 5.69 11.40 14.78
C ILE A 61 7.22 11.32 14.76
N LYS A 62 7.84 10.96 15.90
CA LYS A 62 9.30 10.81 15.98
C LYS A 62 9.75 9.74 14.99
N SER A 63 10.67 10.11 14.10
CA SER A 63 11.23 9.24 13.05
C SER A 63 12.73 9.46 12.93
N LYS A 64 13.41 8.44 12.40
CA LYS A 64 14.82 8.41 12.06
C LYS A 64 14.92 8.06 10.58
N ILE A 65 15.77 8.79 9.87
CA ILE A 65 16.09 8.58 8.45
C ILE A 65 17.47 7.94 8.40
N ILE A 66 17.59 6.81 7.70
CA ILE A 66 18.80 6.01 7.55
C ILE A 66 19.05 5.85 6.05
N PRO A 67 20.07 6.50 5.47
CA PRO A 67 20.43 6.29 4.07
C PRO A 67 20.76 4.82 3.80
N LEU A 68 20.15 4.25 2.76
CA LEU A 68 20.34 2.86 2.40
C LEU A 68 21.62 2.68 1.58
N PRO A 69 22.47 1.69 1.92
CA PRO A 69 23.54 1.26 1.05
C PRO A 69 23.00 0.75 -0.29
N GLU A 70 23.69 1.04 -1.38
CA GLU A 70 23.28 0.59 -2.73
C GLU A 70 23.24 -0.94 -2.84
N GLU A 71 24.09 -1.64 -2.08
CA GLU A 71 24.07 -3.11 -1.93
C GLU A 71 22.74 -3.60 -1.32
N PHE A 72 22.18 -2.85 -0.36
CA PHE A 72 20.89 -3.18 0.26
C PHE A 72 19.72 -2.89 -0.70
N VAL A 73 19.80 -1.79 -1.45
CA VAL A 73 18.81 -1.49 -2.51
C VAL A 73 18.81 -2.58 -3.58
N SER A 74 20.00 -3.01 -4.01
CA SER A 74 20.15 -4.13 -4.94
C SER A 74 19.55 -5.43 -4.37
N TYR A 75 19.77 -5.69 -3.09
CA TYR A 75 19.14 -6.81 -2.38
C TYR A 75 17.61 -6.71 -2.37
N LEU A 76 17.03 -5.53 -2.12
CA LEU A 76 15.57 -5.37 -2.15
C LEU A 76 14.97 -5.65 -3.53
N ASN A 77 15.67 -5.28 -4.61
CA ASN A 77 15.25 -5.50 -5.99
C ASN A 77 15.57 -6.92 -6.52
N ALA A 78 16.40 -7.72 -5.84
CA ALA A 78 16.70 -9.08 -6.26
C ALA A 78 15.48 -10.00 -6.10
N ASP A 79 15.32 -11.01 -6.95
CA ASP A 79 14.21 -11.96 -6.81
C ASP A 79 14.39 -12.88 -5.59
N GLY A 80 13.27 -13.34 -5.03
CA GLY A 80 13.23 -14.18 -3.83
C GLY A 80 13.26 -13.41 -2.50
N VAL A 81 12.82 -14.07 -1.42
CA VAL A 81 12.82 -13.50 -0.07
C VAL A 81 13.85 -14.24 0.77
N PHE A 82 15.06 -13.71 0.85
CA PHE A 82 16.12 -14.25 1.70
C PHE A 82 16.35 -13.29 2.87
N ILE A 83 16.13 -13.72 4.11
CA ILE A 83 16.33 -12.86 5.28
C ILE A 83 17.70 -13.17 5.93
N PRO A 84 18.62 -12.19 6.00
CA PRO A 84 19.88 -12.30 6.72
C PRO A 84 19.70 -12.85 8.14
N GLY A 85 20.45 -13.89 8.49
CA GLY A 85 20.46 -14.47 9.85
C GLY A 85 19.32 -15.44 10.19
N GLN A 86 18.41 -15.73 9.25
CA GLN A 86 17.41 -16.79 9.39
C GLN A 86 17.59 -17.82 8.28
N SER A 87 18.42 -18.84 8.52
CA SER A 87 18.71 -19.96 7.61
C SER A 87 17.53 -20.93 7.38
N GLY A 88 16.28 -20.46 7.37
CA GLY A 88 15.11 -21.32 7.26
C GLY A 88 13.86 -20.68 6.65
N LEU A 89 13.95 -19.46 6.15
CA LEU A 89 12.89 -18.81 5.38
C LEU A 89 13.25 -18.78 3.90
N THR A 90 13.72 -19.90 3.35
CA THR A 90 13.56 -20.17 1.93
C THR A 90 12.08 -20.45 1.70
N LEU A 91 11.29 -19.40 1.43
CA LEU A 91 10.00 -19.57 0.76
C LEU A 91 10.32 -19.97 -0.69
N ALA A 92 10.75 -21.21 -0.89
CA ALA A 92 10.77 -21.81 -2.20
C ALA A 92 9.30 -22.01 -2.59
N LEU A 93 8.75 -21.06 -3.33
CA LEU A 93 7.60 -21.29 -4.21
C LEU A 93 8.05 -22.18 -5.39
N SER A 94 8.79 -23.25 -5.11
CA SER A 94 9.05 -24.29 -6.09
C SER A 94 7.84 -25.21 -6.07
N ASP A 95 7.12 -25.24 -7.18
CA ASP A 95 6.25 -26.35 -7.56
C ASP A 95 7.04 -27.66 -7.38
N SER A 96 6.86 -28.30 -6.24
CA SER A 96 7.16 -29.72 -6.09
C SER A 96 5.87 -30.37 -5.68
N GLU A 97 5.18 -30.91 -6.68
CA GLU A 97 4.18 -31.95 -6.52
C GLU A 97 4.82 -33.09 -5.73
N ASP A 98 4.55 -33.17 -4.42
CA ASP A 98 4.80 -34.39 -3.66
C ASP A 98 3.45 -34.90 -3.15
N GLU A 99 2.98 -35.95 -3.80
CA GLU A 99 1.78 -36.71 -3.43
C GLU A 99 2.04 -37.41 -2.09
N GLY A 100 1.57 -36.80 -1.00
CA GLY A 100 1.57 -37.37 0.34
C GLY A 100 0.26 -37.07 1.07
N GLU A 101 -0.36 -38.12 1.61
CA GLU A 101 -1.74 -38.17 2.13
C GLU A 101 -2.13 -37.07 3.13
N ASP A 102 -3.38 -36.63 3.00
CA ASP A 102 -4.06 -35.53 3.69
C ASP A 102 -4.02 -35.60 5.23
N GLU A 103 -3.46 -34.56 5.85
CA GLU A 103 -4.08 -33.92 7.01
C GLU A 103 -4.28 -32.43 6.67
N ASP A 104 -5.54 -31.97 6.66
CA ASP A 104 -5.96 -30.58 6.42
C ASP A 104 -5.39 -29.63 7.50
N ILE A 105 -4.08 -29.34 7.42
CA ILE A 105 -3.41 -28.33 8.23
C ILE A 105 -3.34 -27.07 7.39
N SER A 106 -3.92 -25.98 7.90
CA SER A 106 -3.89 -24.69 7.18
C SER A 106 -2.44 -24.25 6.96
N ASP A 107 -2.16 -23.52 5.88
CA ASP A 107 -0.80 -23.02 5.62
C ASP A 107 -0.25 -22.17 6.79
N ALA A 108 -1.14 -21.51 7.54
CA ALA A 108 -0.80 -20.80 8.77
C ALA A 108 -0.33 -21.74 9.89
N ASP A 109 -0.89 -22.95 9.99
CA ASP A 109 -0.50 -23.96 10.97
C ASP A 109 0.80 -24.69 10.56
N ARG A 110 1.05 -24.90 9.25
CA ARG A 110 2.36 -25.36 8.75
C ARG A 110 3.46 -24.34 9.06
N PHE A 111 3.18 -23.06 8.83
CA PHE A 111 4.11 -21.96 9.12
C PHE A 111 4.42 -21.85 10.62
N LYS A 112 3.40 -22.00 11.47
CA LYS A 112 3.55 -22.00 12.93
C LYS A 112 4.34 -23.21 13.43
N ALA A 113 4.13 -24.39 12.84
CA ALA A 113 4.86 -25.60 13.18
C ALA A 113 6.36 -25.50 12.82
N LEU A 114 6.68 -24.91 11.67
CA LEU A 114 8.06 -24.62 11.27
C LEU A 114 8.74 -23.65 12.25
N GLN A 115 8.04 -22.58 12.63
CA GLN A 115 8.55 -21.59 13.57
C GLN A 115 8.77 -22.19 14.99
N GLU A 116 7.90 -23.10 15.43
CA GLU A 116 8.04 -23.82 16.70
C GLU A 116 9.19 -24.85 16.66
N ALA A 117 9.42 -25.52 15.52
CA ALA A 117 10.52 -26.47 15.35
C ALA A 117 11.90 -25.78 15.43
N THR A 118 12.04 -24.61 14.80
CA THR A 118 13.26 -23.79 14.89
C THR A 118 13.53 -23.29 16.31
N PHE A 119 12.48 -23.03 17.10
CA PHE A 119 12.62 -22.64 18.50
C PHE A 119 13.10 -23.78 19.41
N ARG A 120 12.69 -25.04 19.13
CA ARG A 120 13.13 -26.23 19.88
C ARG A 120 14.61 -26.57 19.60
N GLN A 121 15.05 -26.42 18.35
CA GLN A 121 16.45 -26.67 17.96
C GLN A 121 17.42 -25.71 18.67
N ARG A 122 16.94 -24.54 19.10
CA ARG A 122 17.73 -23.56 19.87
C ARG A 122 17.73 -23.84 21.39
N ALA A 123 16.82 -24.66 21.90
CA ALA A 123 16.72 -25.00 23.32
C ALA A 123 17.58 -26.22 23.72
N GLU A 124 17.90 -27.11 22.77
CA GLU A 124 18.73 -28.29 23.00
C GLU A 124 20.10 -28.12 22.32
N GLY A 125 20.90 -27.21 22.88
CA GLY A 125 22.30 -27.11 22.53
C GLY A 125 23.12 -28.26 23.13
N GLY A 126 23.55 -29.18 22.26
CA GLY A 126 24.80 -29.93 22.40
C GLY A 126 24.66 -31.45 22.50
N GLN A 127 25.14 -32.18 21.49
CA GLN A 127 26.33 -33.06 21.60
C GLN A 127 26.71 -33.64 20.22
N ASP A 128 28.02 -33.60 19.93
CA ASP A 128 28.71 -34.35 18.87
C ASP A 128 28.37 -35.85 18.92
N ASP A 129 28.13 -36.48 17.77
CA ASP A 129 28.71 -37.80 17.51
C ASP A 129 28.91 -38.04 16.01
N SER A 130 30.07 -38.61 15.68
CA SER A 130 30.61 -38.75 14.34
C SER A 130 30.23 -40.10 13.73
N SER A 131 29.95 -40.16 12.44
CA SER A 131 30.24 -41.36 11.63
C SER A 131 30.42 -40.99 10.17
N ASP A 132 31.62 -41.29 9.66
CA ASP A 132 31.99 -41.41 8.25
C ASP A 132 30.96 -42.20 7.44
N ASP A 133 30.57 -41.67 6.29
CA ASP A 133 30.38 -42.45 5.06
C ASP A 133 30.72 -41.53 3.86
N GLU A 134 31.70 -41.97 3.06
CA GLU A 134 32.17 -41.34 1.82
C GLU A 134 31.26 -41.75 0.63
N ASP A 135 31.31 -40.93 -0.43
CA ASP A 135 30.72 -41.09 -1.78
C ASP A 135 29.26 -40.55 -1.90
N GLU A 136 28.85 -39.72 -2.86
CA GLU A 136 29.27 -39.47 -4.24
C GLU A 136 28.68 -38.11 -4.71
N ASP A 137 29.45 -37.32 -5.46
CA ASP A 137 29.09 -36.16 -6.30
C ASP A 137 27.64 -35.61 -6.23
N GLU A 138 27.37 -34.73 -5.27
CA GLU A 138 26.36 -33.67 -5.45
C GLU A 138 27.06 -32.43 -5.99
N SER A 139 26.62 -31.98 -7.18
CA SER A 139 27.00 -30.69 -7.73
C SER A 139 26.73 -29.61 -6.69
N ASP A 140 27.82 -29.06 -6.12
CA ASP A 140 27.86 -27.85 -5.30
C ASP A 140 27.23 -26.70 -6.10
N GLN A 141 25.89 -26.61 -6.06
CA GLN A 141 25.17 -25.39 -6.39
C GLN A 141 25.51 -24.45 -5.25
N GLY A 142 26.64 -23.74 -5.40
CA GLY A 142 27.21 -22.90 -4.36
C GLY A 142 26.11 -22.08 -3.71
N GLU A 143 25.86 -22.34 -2.42
CA GLU A 143 24.93 -21.55 -1.63
C GLU A 143 25.41 -20.10 -1.72
N GLU A 144 24.66 -19.25 -2.44
CA GLU A 144 24.97 -17.84 -2.47
C GLU A 144 24.96 -17.33 -1.01
N PRO A 145 26.06 -16.70 -0.55
CA PRO A 145 26.16 -16.31 0.84
C PRO A 145 25.01 -15.36 1.17
N LEU A 146 24.28 -15.68 2.24
CA LEU A 146 23.15 -14.87 2.69
C LEU A 146 23.59 -13.39 2.77
N PRO A 147 22.76 -12.45 2.28
CA PRO A 147 23.10 -11.04 2.32
C PRO A 147 23.35 -10.61 3.77
N TYR A 148 24.31 -9.72 4.01
CA TYR A 148 24.71 -9.32 5.36
C TYR A 148 25.03 -7.82 5.43
N PHE A 149 24.32 -7.07 6.29
CA PHE A 149 24.39 -5.61 6.31
C PHE A 149 24.68 -5.06 7.73
N PRO A 150 25.84 -5.39 8.34
CA PRO A 150 26.08 -5.15 9.77
C PRO A 150 25.96 -3.69 10.19
N GLY A 151 26.33 -2.74 9.30
CA GLY A 151 26.19 -1.31 9.57
C GLY A 151 24.73 -0.88 9.67
N LEU A 152 23.92 -1.29 8.69
CA LEU A 152 22.49 -0.99 8.61
C LEU A 152 21.71 -1.67 9.73
N GLU A 153 21.94 -2.98 9.93
CA GLU A 153 21.30 -3.78 10.97
C GLU A 153 21.51 -3.15 12.35
N LYS A 154 22.76 -2.75 12.66
CA LYS A 154 23.07 -2.08 13.93
C LYS A 154 22.35 -0.74 14.08
N GLU A 155 22.24 0.06 13.01
CA GLU A 155 21.53 1.34 13.08
C GLU A 155 20.01 1.14 13.26
N ILE A 156 19.45 0.11 12.63
CA ILE A 156 18.06 -0.33 12.82
C ILE A 156 17.82 -0.74 14.27
N GLU A 157 18.63 -1.65 14.82
CA GLU A 157 18.51 -2.14 16.20
C GLU A 157 18.60 -1.00 17.22
N GLN A 158 19.55 -0.08 17.02
CA GLN A 158 19.70 1.11 17.86
C GLN A 158 18.45 1.99 17.80
N THR A 159 17.89 2.20 16.61
CA THR A 159 16.70 3.02 16.42
C THR A 159 15.48 2.37 17.07
N ILE A 160 15.31 1.05 16.92
CA ILE A 160 14.25 0.28 17.59
C ILE A 160 14.35 0.46 19.11
N ALA A 161 15.55 0.27 19.67
CA ALA A 161 15.76 0.46 21.11
C ALA A 161 15.46 1.90 21.55
N GLU A 162 15.90 2.91 20.80
CA GLU A 162 15.65 4.33 21.10
C GLU A 162 14.16 4.69 21.06
N PHE A 163 13.37 3.98 20.25
CA PHE A 163 11.93 4.24 20.07
C PHE A 163 11.03 3.41 21.00
N GLY A 164 11.62 2.54 21.82
CA GLY A 164 10.91 1.75 22.82
C GLY A 164 10.56 0.33 22.36
N GLY A 165 11.27 -0.19 21.35
CA GLY A 165 11.15 -1.57 20.89
C GLY A 165 10.20 -1.79 19.72
N GLU A 166 9.51 -0.75 19.25
CA GLU A 166 8.48 -0.86 18.21
C GLU A 166 8.59 0.29 17.21
N VAL A 167 8.69 -0.05 15.93
CA VAL A 167 8.83 0.90 14.83
C VAL A 167 7.94 0.53 13.64
N PHE A 168 7.77 1.49 12.74
CA PHE A 168 7.10 1.38 11.46
C PHE A 168 8.08 1.73 10.34
N PRO A 169 8.36 0.84 9.38
CA PRO A 169 9.25 1.13 8.26
C PRO A 169 8.52 1.76 7.07
N LYS A 170 9.18 2.68 6.37
CA LYS A 170 8.83 3.13 5.02
C LYS A 170 10.09 3.55 4.26
N LEU A 171 9.99 3.69 2.93
CA LEU A 171 11.03 4.34 2.14
C LEU A 171 10.74 5.85 1.97
N ASN A 172 11.37 6.49 0.99
CA ASN A 172 11.22 7.91 0.67
C ASN A 172 9.75 8.34 0.60
N TRP A 173 8.88 7.57 -0.05
CA TRP A 173 7.47 7.94 -0.24
C TRP A 173 6.53 6.88 0.31
N SER A 174 6.78 5.62 -0.01
CA SER A 174 5.83 4.55 0.20
C SER A 174 6.16 3.71 1.43
N SER A 175 5.11 3.22 2.08
CA SER A 175 5.18 2.25 3.18
C SER A 175 4.68 0.89 2.69
N PRO A 176 5.17 -0.24 3.22
CA PRO A 176 4.84 -1.59 2.76
C PRO A 176 3.45 -2.08 3.24
N ARG A 177 2.41 -1.24 3.06
CA ARG A 177 1.05 -1.49 3.54
C ARG A 177 0.39 -2.69 2.86
N ASP A 178 0.72 -2.90 1.60
CA ASP A 178 0.37 -4.04 0.77
C ASP A 178 1.00 -5.34 1.26
N ALA A 179 2.15 -5.29 1.93
CA ALA A 179 2.85 -6.46 2.46
C ALA A 179 2.45 -6.84 3.90
N SER A 180 1.45 -6.21 4.52
CA SER A 180 1.14 -6.51 5.94
C SER A 180 0.81 -7.99 6.20
N TRP A 181 0.31 -8.69 5.19
CA TRP A 181 -0.10 -10.10 5.25
C TRP A 181 1.06 -11.08 5.50
N ILE A 182 2.29 -10.74 5.10
CA ILE A 182 3.45 -11.63 5.29
C ILE A 182 3.95 -11.60 6.75
N ALA A 183 3.67 -10.52 7.48
CA ALA A 183 4.04 -10.42 8.88
C ALA A 183 3.21 -11.38 9.73
N ALA A 184 3.85 -12.13 10.64
CA ALA A 184 3.18 -13.09 11.53
C ALA A 184 2.06 -12.46 12.39
N THR A 185 2.09 -11.14 12.58
CA THR A 185 1.11 -10.38 13.38
C THR A 185 0.12 -9.61 12.51
N ASN A 186 0.19 -9.73 11.18
CA ASN A 186 -0.60 -8.98 10.20
C ASN A 186 -0.64 -7.46 10.45
N THR A 187 0.52 -6.90 10.83
CA THR A 187 0.69 -5.47 11.13
C THR A 187 2.02 -4.98 10.59
N LEU A 188 2.11 -3.66 10.42
CA LEU A 188 3.33 -2.95 10.00
C LEU A 188 4.23 -2.59 11.18
N LYS A 189 3.93 -3.12 12.37
CA LYS A 189 4.74 -2.98 13.57
C LYS A 189 5.92 -3.94 13.51
N CYS A 190 7.13 -3.39 13.46
CA CYS A 190 8.37 -4.14 13.50
C CYS A 190 9.05 -4.00 14.87
N GLN A 191 9.64 -5.08 15.35
CA GLN A 191 10.37 -5.14 16.62
C GLN A 191 11.81 -5.59 16.45
N ASN A 192 12.18 -6.10 15.27
CA ASN A 192 13.52 -6.53 14.95
C ASN A 192 13.84 -6.23 13.46
N VAL A 193 15.10 -6.44 13.07
CA VAL A 193 15.58 -6.22 11.70
C VAL A 193 14.85 -7.12 10.69
N SER A 194 14.65 -8.39 11.02
CA SER A 194 14.01 -9.36 10.14
C SER A 194 12.59 -8.95 9.77
N ASP A 195 11.81 -8.42 10.72
CA ASP A 195 10.46 -7.89 10.45
C ASP A 195 10.50 -6.78 9.38
N ILE A 196 11.48 -5.88 9.46
CA ILE A 196 11.63 -4.76 8.54
C ILE A 196 12.02 -5.26 7.15
N PHE A 197 13.02 -6.15 7.09
CA PHE A 197 13.50 -6.66 5.81
C PHE A 197 12.41 -7.46 5.10
N LEU A 198 11.68 -8.31 5.84
CA LEU A 198 10.55 -9.07 5.31
C LEU A 198 9.49 -8.15 4.68
N LEU A 199 9.02 -7.13 5.42
CA LEU A 199 7.98 -6.23 4.91
C LEU A 199 8.44 -5.42 3.70
N LEU A 200 9.67 -4.90 3.70
CA LEU A 200 10.19 -4.13 2.58
C LEU A 200 10.38 -5.02 1.34
N LYS A 201 10.88 -6.25 1.53
CA LYS A 201 11.15 -7.19 0.44
C LYS A 201 9.86 -7.72 -0.21
N SER A 202 8.77 -7.79 0.54
CA SER A 202 7.49 -8.36 0.09
C SER A 202 6.47 -7.31 -0.38
N SER A 203 6.87 -6.05 -0.59
CA SER A 203 5.97 -4.95 -0.96
C SER A 203 6.22 -4.47 -2.39
N ASP A 204 5.16 -4.46 -3.19
CA ASP A 204 5.13 -3.88 -4.54
C ASP A 204 5.30 -2.36 -4.47
N PHE A 205 4.77 -1.70 -3.43
CA PHE A 205 4.96 -0.27 -3.25
C PHE A 205 6.42 0.10 -3.00
N ILE A 206 7.14 -0.73 -2.27
CA ILE A 206 8.58 -0.54 -2.08
C ILE A 206 9.31 -0.83 -3.39
N ALA A 207 8.98 -1.91 -4.11
CA ALA A 207 9.57 -2.20 -5.41
C ALA A 207 9.37 -1.04 -6.41
N HIS A 208 8.17 -0.45 -6.44
CA HIS A 208 7.87 0.73 -7.26
C HIS A 208 8.74 1.94 -6.87
N ASP A 209 8.86 2.26 -5.57
CA ASP A 209 9.75 3.34 -5.10
C ASP A 209 11.22 3.11 -5.54
N LEU A 210 11.64 1.85 -5.64
CA LEU A 210 13.01 1.44 -6.00
C LEU A 210 13.27 1.28 -7.49
N ALA A 211 12.26 1.26 -8.35
CA ALA A 211 12.43 1.02 -9.78
C ALA A 211 11.75 2.07 -10.67
N HIS A 212 10.64 2.66 -10.24
CA HIS A 212 9.75 3.42 -11.10
C HIS A 212 9.29 4.75 -10.49
N ALA A 213 9.97 5.24 -9.45
CA ALA A 213 9.58 6.46 -8.73
C ALA A 213 9.34 7.67 -9.66
N TYR A 214 10.18 7.83 -10.69
CA TYR A 214 10.15 8.97 -11.60
C TYR A 214 9.39 8.73 -12.92
N GLU A 215 8.77 7.57 -13.12
CA GLU A 215 8.09 7.21 -14.38
C GLU A 215 7.05 8.25 -14.82
N ASP A 216 6.27 8.78 -13.88
CA ASP A 216 5.22 9.78 -14.14
C ASP A 216 5.71 11.24 -14.20
N CYS A 217 7.01 11.48 -14.05
CA CYS A 217 7.54 12.84 -14.03
C CYS A 217 7.59 13.42 -15.45
N SER A 218 6.88 14.52 -15.68
CA SER A 218 6.76 15.19 -16.99
C SER A 218 8.10 15.68 -17.56
N ASP A 219 9.07 15.97 -16.69
CA ASP A 219 10.44 16.35 -17.05
C ASP A 219 11.34 15.14 -17.33
N ALA A 220 10.91 13.91 -17.03
CA ALA A 220 11.61 12.68 -17.45
C ALA A 220 11.58 12.49 -18.97
N ALA A 221 10.49 12.90 -19.64
CA ALA A 221 10.36 12.81 -21.10
C ALA A 221 11.00 13.99 -21.86
N ALA A 222 11.20 15.14 -21.19
CA ALA A 222 11.79 16.33 -21.80
C ALA A 222 13.31 16.20 -21.98
N GLU A 223 13.94 15.31 -21.22
CA GLU A 223 15.35 14.97 -21.30
C GLU A 223 15.52 13.65 -22.06
N GLY A 224 15.43 13.67 -23.38
CA GLY A 224 15.85 12.56 -24.26
C GLY A 224 17.37 12.31 -24.23
N ALA A 225 18.00 12.44 -23.07
CA ALA A 225 19.40 12.23 -22.81
C ALA A 225 19.60 10.85 -22.17
N GLU A 226 20.59 10.11 -22.67
CA GLU A 226 21.15 8.98 -21.92
C GLU A 226 21.46 9.44 -20.48
N GLY A 227 20.79 8.85 -19.48
CA GLY A 227 21.01 9.16 -18.07
C GLY A 227 19.83 9.69 -17.26
N VAL A 228 18.59 9.70 -17.78
CA VAL A 228 17.40 9.89 -16.94
C VAL A 228 17.34 8.73 -15.94
N ARG A 229 17.48 9.06 -14.65
CA ARG A 229 17.38 8.07 -13.59
C ARG A 229 15.90 7.72 -13.40
N GLU A 230 15.61 6.46 -13.09
CA GLU A 230 14.23 6.03 -12.80
C GLU A 230 13.86 6.28 -11.32
N ARG A 231 14.87 6.58 -10.48
CA ARG A 231 14.77 6.80 -9.04
C ARG A 231 15.87 7.73 -8.51
N PRO A 232 15.79 8.21 -7.25
CA PRO A 232 16.83 9.01 -6.61
C PRO A 232 18.17 8.27 -6.50
N GLU A 233 19.27 9.03 -6.43
CA GLU A 233 20.61 8.47 -6.20
C GLU A 233 20.73 7.75 -4.86
N THR A 234 20.02 8.27 -3.85
CA THR A 234 20.05 7.75 -2.48
C THR A 234 18.63 7.45 -2.05
N MET A 235 18.40 6.19 -1.66
CA MET A 235 17.17 5.79 -1.01
C MET A 235 17.35 5.86 0.50
N ASP A 236 16.28 6.18 1.21
CA ASP A 236 16.26 6.29 2.65
C ASP A 236 15.32 5.25 3.26
N LEU A 237 15.79 4.55 4.28
CA LEU A 237 14.94 3.83 5.21
C LEU A 237 14.48 4.79 6.31
N VAL A 238 13.17 4.97 6.39
CA VAL A 238 12.54 5.73 7.46
C VAL A 238 11.99 4.76 8.49
N LEU A 239 12.53 4.84 9.70
CA LEU A 239 11.96 4.18 10.86
C LEU A 239 11.19 5.23 11.66
N ARG A 240 9.88 5.06 11.76
CA ARG A 240 8.99 5.88 12.58
C ARG A 240 8.68 5.15 13.87
N LYS A 241 8.64 5.85 15.01
CA LYS A 241 8.19 5.25 16.27
C LYS A 241 6.76 4.73 16.10
N TRP A 242 6.54 3.47 16.50
CA TRP A 242 5.21 2.87 16.40
C TRP A 242 4.21 3.64 17.28
N PHE A 243 3.01 3.84 16.72
CA PHE A 243 1.88 4.41 17.41
C PHE A 243 0.59 3.76 16.88
N ASP A 244 -0.30 3.37 17.79
CA ASP A 244 -1.60 2.79 17.44
C ASP A 244 -2.57 3.91 17.00
N LEU A 245 -2.44 4.30 15.73
CA LEU A 245 -3.28 5.33 15.11
C LEU A 245 -4.67 4.74 14.89
N ALA A 246 -5.70 5.40 15.45
CA ALA A 246 -7.08 5.05 15.15
C ALA A 246 -7.41 5.43 13.69
N PRO A 247 -7.73 4.47 12.80
CA PRO A 247 -7.95 4.77 11.38
C PRO A 247 -9.05 5.80 11.13
N SER A 248 -10.07 5.81 11.99
CA SER A 248 -11.18 6.78 11.96
C SER A 248 -10.76 8.25 12.14
N MET A 249 -9.56 8.50 12.65
CA MET A 249 -9.06 9.85 12.92
C MET A 249 -7.92 10.25 11.98
N GLU A 250 -7.78 9.56 10.85
CA GLU A 250 -6.88 9.93 9.76
C GLU A 250 -7.64 10.63 8.64
N PHE A 251 -7.06 11.73 8.15
CA PHE A 251 -7.66 12.56 7.10
C PHE A 251 -6.62 12.94 6.05
N ARG A 252 -7.03 12.95 4.78
CA ARG A 252 -6.26 13.52 3.67
C ARG A 252 -6.77 14.90 3.35
N CYS A 253 -5.85 15.84 3.26
CA CYS A 253 -6.12 17.24 3.02
C CYS A 253 -5.57 17.62 1.64
N PHE A 254 -6.36 18.32 0.83
CA PHE A 254 -6.01 18.72 -0.53
C PHE A 254 -5.73 20.21 -0.56
N VAL A 255 -4.55 20.59 -1.03
CA VAL A 255 -4.11 21.97 -1.15
C VAL A 255 -3.87 22.31 -2.61
N ARG A 256 -4.44 23.44 -3.06
CA ARG A 256 -4.27 23.95 -4.41
C ARG A 256 -4.12 25.46 -4.37
N ASP A 257 -3.13 26.00 -5.08
CA ASP A 257 -2.76 27.42 -5.00
C ASP A 257 -2.59 27.92 -3.55
N ASN A 258 -1.91 27.11 -2.71
CA ASN A 258 -1.71 27.37 -1.27
C ASN A 258 -3.00 27.54 -0.44
N LYS A 259 -4.14 27.07 -0.93
CA LYS A 259 -5.42 27.07 -0.21
C LYS A 259 -5.84 25.63 0.08
N LEU A 260 -6.27 25.36 1.31
CA LEU A 260 -6.89 24.08 1.67
C LEU A 260 -8.29 24.02 1.04
N ILE A 261 -8.48 23.13 0.07
CA ILE A 261 -9.72 23.04 -0.72
C ILE A 261 -10.62 21.89 -0.28
N ALA A 262 -10.06 20.82 0.28
CA ALA A 262 -10.85 19.66 0.68
C ALA A 262 -10.18 18.85 1.80
N ILE A 263 -11.00 18.17 2.60
CA ILE A 263 -10.59 17.25 3.66
C ILE A 263 -11.41 15.96 3.47
N SER A 264 -10.74 14.82 3.34
CA SER A 264 -11.37 13.51 3.17
C SER A 264 -11.01 12.58 4.33
N GLN A 265 -11.98 11.83 4.84
CA GLN A 265 -11.71 10.66 5.67
C GLN A 265 -10.77 9.69 4.94
N ARG A 266 -9.68 9.27 5.59
CA ARG A 266 -8.67 8.42 4.95
C ARG A 266 -9.04 6.95 4.89
N ASP A 267 -9.70 6.45 5.93
CA ASP A 267 -10.15 5.06 6.05
C ASP A 267 -11.55 4.89 5.45
N MET A 268 -11.80 3.79 4.74
CA MET A 268 -13.06 3.55 4.01
C MET A 268 -14.13 2.84 4.87
N THR A 269 -13.99 2.89 6.19
CA THR A 269 -14.97 2.35 7.14
C THR A 269 -15.93 3.44 7.61
N TYR A 270 -17.22 3.12 7.74
CA TYR A 270 -18.19 4.05 8.34
C TYR A 270 -17.99 4.17 9.86
N TYR A 271 -17.93 5.40 10.36
CA TYR A 271 -17.85 5.68 11.79
C TYR A 271 -18.92 6.69 12.21
N ASP A 272 -19.98 6.19 12.85
CA ASP A 272 -21.16 6.97 13.25
C ASP A 272 -20.83 8.23 14.06
N PHE A 273 -19.83 8.15 14.93
CA PHE A 273 -19.44 9.26 15.80
C PHE A 273 -18.81 10.45 15.06
N LEU A 274 -18.25 10.25 13.86
CA LEU A 274 -17.52 11.32 13.14
C LEU A 274 -18.45 12.47 12.75
N LYS A 275 -19.70 12.17 12.39
CA LYS A 275 -20.70 13.18 12.04
C LYS A 275 -20.95 14.18 13.17
N GLY A 276 -20.92 13.70 14.42
CA GLY A 276 -21.13 14.54 15.60
C GLY A 276 -19.95 15.46 15.93
N ILE A 277 -18.78 15.25 15.32
CA ILE A 277 -17.55 16.01 15.59
C ILE A 277 -16.95 16.63 14.33
N GLN A 278 -17.64 16.57 13.19
CA GLN A 278 -17.11 16.98 11.88
C GLN A 278 -16.63 18.45 11.89
N GLU A 279 -17.47 19.37 12.33
CA GLU A 279 -17.15 20.82 12.39
C GLU A 279 -15.91 21.07 13.29
N GLU A 280 -15.82 20.39 14.44
CA GLU A 280 -14.65 20.50 15.33
C GLU A 280 -13.36 19.98 14.67
N LEU A 281 -13.44 18.90 13.90
CA LEU A 281 -12.29 18.34 13.19
C LEU A 281 -11.87 19.25 12.04
N GLU A 282 -12.83 19.78 11.28
CA GLU A 282 -12.60 20.73 10.19
C GLU A 282 -11.86 21.96 10.69
N ASP A 283 -12.39 22.63 11.72
CA ASP A 283 -11.78 23.82 12.33
C ASP A 283 -10.33 23.53 12.76
N LYS A 284 -10.10 22.41 13.45
CA LYS A 284 -8.75 22.04 13.93
C LYS A 284 -7.78 21.77 12.78
N ILE A 285 -8.23 21.15 11.69
CA ILE A 285 -7.39 20.88 10.52
C ILE A 285 -7.08 22.18 9.78
N VAL A 286 -8.05 23.08 9.65
CA VAL A 286 -7.86 24.42 9.05
C VAL A 286 -6.83 25.21 9.85
N ASP A 287 -7.00 25.30 11.18
CA ASP A 287 -6.04 25.96 12.07
C ASP A 287 -4.64 25.34 11.94
N PHE A 288 -4.55 24.01 11.94
CA PHE A 288 -3.28 23.31 11.77
C PHE A 288 -2.60 23.61 10.43
N PHE A 289 -3.38 23.65 9.34
CA PHE A 289 -2.88 24.00 8.01
C PHE A 289 -2.35 25.44 7.97
N GLU A 290 -3.16 26.41 8.37
CA GLU A 290 -2.82 27.84 8.34
C GLU A 290 -1.62 28.15 9.23
N ASP A 291 -1.54 27.56 10.43
CA ASP A 291 -0.48 27.86 11.40
C ASP A 291 0.82 27.10 11.16
N ARG A 292 0.73 25.84 10.67
CA ARG A 292 1.88 24.91 10.72
C ARG A 292 2.35 24.42 9.36
N ILE A 293 1.54 24.51 8.31
CA ILE A 293 1.87 23.94 6.98
C ILE A 293 1.99 25.03 5.93
N LYS A 294 1.00 25.91 5.82
CA LYS A 294 0.91 26.93 4.78
C LYS A 294 2.16 27.80 4.76
N GLY A 295 2.73 27.99 3.57
CA GLY A 295 3.97 28.74 3.37
C GLY A 295 5.25 28.06 3.85
N HIS A 296 5.19 26.85 4.40
CA HIS A 296 6.37 26.08 4.83
C HIS A 296 6.68 24.90 3.90
N PHE A 297 5.68 24.37 3.18
CA PHE A 297 5.89 23.39 2.10
C PHE A 297 6.25 24.12 0.79
N PRO A 298 7.20 23.62 -0.01
CA PRO A 298 7.74 24.35 -1.17
C PRO A 298 6.78 24.48 -2.35
N ASP A 299 5.84 23.54 -2.52
CA ASP A 299 4.89 23.56 -3.65
C ASP A 299 3.56 24.23 -3.25
N SER A 300 2.88 24.81 -4.23
CA SER A 300 1.53 25.39 -4.06
C SER A 300 0.41 24.36 -4.09
N ASP A 301 0.65 23.20 -4.71
CA ASP A 301 -0.33 22.17 -4.98
C ASP A 301 0.20 20.83 -4.48
N TYR A 302 -0.40 20.31 -3.42
CA TYR A 302 -0.01 19.08 -2.75
C TYR A 302 -1.17 18.51 -1.96
N THR A 303 -1.00 17.29 -1.47
CA THR A 303 -1.88 16.73 -0.44
C THR A 303 -1.05 16.42 0.80
N PHE A 304 -1.68 16.45 1.96
CA PHE A 304 -1.04 16.05 3.20
C PHE A 304 -2.00 15.22 4.05
N ASP A 305 -1.46 14.22 4.72
CA ASP A 305 -2.22 13.32 5.59
C ASP A 305 -2.00 13.76 7.04
N VAL A 306 -3.07 13.80 7.83
CA VAL A 306 -3.03 14.12 9.26
C VAL A 306 -3.71 13.05 10.10
N TYR A 307 -3.21 12.88 11.31
CA TYR A 307 -3.86 12.10 12.35
C TYR A 307 -4.24 13.00 13.52
N ILE A 308 -5.48 12.89 13.97
CA ILE A 308 -5.98 13.59 15.15
C ILE A 308 -6.07 12.58 16.29
N THR A 309 -5.44 12.89 17.41
CA THR A 309 -5.54 12.07 18.63
C THR A 309 -7.00 11.86 19.07
N ARG A 310 -7.32 10.71 19.68
CA ARG A 310 -8.71 10.39 20.08
C ARG A 310 -9.35 11.43 21.04
N ASN A 311 -8.52 12.07 21.87
CA ASN A 311 -8.94 13.16 22.76
C ASN A 311 -8.89 14.55 22.08
N LYS A 312 -8.51 14.60 20.79
CA LYS A 312 -8.47 15.79 19.92
C LYS A 312 -7.57 16.91 20.45
N ASP A 313 -6.57 16.58 21.26
CA ASP A 313 -5.66 17.57 21.86
C ASP A 313 -4.46 17.90 20.95
N ARG A 314 -4.14 16.99 20.02
CA ARG A 314 -2.99 17.08 19.13
C ARG A 314 -3.33 16.54 17.75
N ILE A 315 -2.72 17.19 16.76
CA ILE A 315 -2.69 16.78 15.36
C ILE A 315 -1.25 16.44 15.00
N TYR A 316 -1.07 15.31 14.31
CA TYR A 316 0.21 14.89 13.75
C TYR A 316 0.12 14.91 12.22
N LEU A 317 1.09 15.56 11.58
CA LEU A 317 1.36 15.38 10.16
C LEU A 317 1.91 13.97 9.93
N ILE A 318 1.28 13.23 9.03
CA ILE A 318 1.60 11.85 8.70
C ILE A 318 2.42 11.73 7.42
N ASP A 319 2.02 12.43 6.36
CA ASP A 319 2.70 12.36 5.06
C ASP A 319 2.39 13.57 4.18
N PHE A 320 3.21 13.80 3.17
CA PHE A 320 2.91 14.67 2.02
C PHE A 320 2.89 13.82 0.74
N ASN A 321 1.96 14.10 -0.17
CA ASN A 321 1.91 13.46 -1.49
C ASN A 321 1.69 14.51 -2.58
N PRO A 322 2.17 14.28 -3.81
CA PRO A 322 1.97 15.21 -4.91
C PRO A 322 0.48 15.39 -5.24
N PHE A 323 0.09 16.58 -5.68
CA PHE A 323 -1.24 16.81 -6.25
C PHE A 323 -1.28 16.28 -7.68
N ALA A 324 -1.42 14.97 -7.82
CA ALA A 324 -1.31 14.24 -9.07
C ALA A 324 -2.27 13.06 -9.10
N GLN A 325 -2.62 12.59 -10.31
CA GLN A 325 -3.59 11.52 -10.54
C GLN A 325 -3.28 10.22 -9.78
N LYS A 326 -1.99 9.89 -9.59
CA LYS A 326 -1.55 8.71 -8.83
C LYS A 326 -1.88 8.77 -7.33
N THR A 327 -2.15 9.95 -6.80
CA THR A 327 -2.55 10.12 -5.41
C THR A 327 -4.04 9.85 -5.30
N ASP A 328 -4.41 8.93 -4.40
CA ASP A 328 -5.81 8.58 -4.16
C ASP A 328 -6.61 9.82 -3.68
N SER A 329 -7.69 10.14 -4.40
CA SER A 329 -8.61 11.23 -4.10
C SER A 329 -9.68 10.86 -3.06
N LEU A 330 -9.75 9.59 -2.67
CA LEU A 330 -10.60 9.06 -1.61
C LEU A 330 -12.09 9.40 -1.85
N LEU A 331 -12.71 10.19 -0.98
CA LEU A 331 -14.13 10.57 -1.09
C LEU A 331 -14.40 11.72 -2.08
N PHE A 332 -13.40 12.09 -2.89
CA PHE A 332 -13.50 13.12 -3.92
C PHE A 332 -13.18 12.56 -5.30
N ASP A 333 -13.73 13.21 -6.33
CA ASP A 333 -13.31 13.03 -7.72
C ASP A 333 -12.23 14.08 -8.05
N TRP A 334 -11.17 13.68 -8.74
CA TRP A 334 -10.14 14.63 -9.18
C TRP A 334 -10.70 15.75 -10.07
N LYS A 335 -11.73 15.46 -10.87
CA LYS A 335 -12.41 16.42 -11.72
C LYS A 335 -13.01 17.59 -10.93
N GLU A 336 -13.71 17.31 -9.82
CA GLU A 336 -14.28 18.38 -9.01
C GLU A 336 -13.19 19.20 -8.31
N LEU A 337 -12.13 18.57 -7.80
CA LEU A 337 -11.01 19.28 -7.16
C LEU A 337 -10.27 20.19 -8.15
N LEU A 338 -10.12 19.76 -9.40
CA LEU A 338 -9.47 20.51 -10.47
C LEU A 338 -10.37 21.62 -11.04
N GLN A 339 -11.70 21.45 -11.02
CA GLN A 339 -12.66 22.41 -11.60
C GLN A 339 -13.13 23.50 -10.63
N LEU A 340 -12.80 23.40 -9.34
CA LEU A 340 -13.05 24.48 -8.38
C LEU A 340 -12.49 25.81 -8.91
N ASP A 341 -13.26 26.91 -8.80
CA ASP A 341 -12.79 28.24 -9.15
C ASP A 341 -12.29 28.95 -7.88
N LEU A 342 -10.97 29.14 -7.76
CA LEU A 342 -10.36 29.77 -6.58
C LEU A 342 -10.37 31.30 -6.62
N GLU A 343 -10.92 31.90 -7.68
CA GLU A 343 -11.19 33.34 -7.80
C GLU A 343 -12.64 33.69 -7.41
N ASP A 344 -13.54 32.71 -7.45
CA ASP A 344 -14.94 32.86 -7.04
C ASP A 344 -15.08 32.91 -5.51
N LYS A 345 -15.41 34.10 -5.00
CA LYS A 345 -15.57 34.34 -3.55
C LYS A 345 -16.68 33.50 -2.92
N GLU A 346 -17.75 33.20 -3.66
CA GLU A 346 -18.86 32.42 -3.12
C GLU A 346 -18.43 30.96 -2.90
N GLN A 347 -17.64 30.40 -3.82
CA GLN A 347 -17.05 29.07 -3.62
C GLN A 347 -16.06 29.06 -2.46
N LEU A 348 -15.21 30.09 -2.34
CA LEU A 348 -14.23 30.18 -1.26
C LEU A 348 -14.87 30.22 0.14
N GLU A 349 -16.08 30.76 0.29
CA GLU A 349 -16.80 30.77 1.57
C GLU A 349 -17.21 29.36 2.06
N HIS A 350 -17.20 28.37 1.17
CA HIS A 350 -17.55 26.98 1.47
C HIS A 350 -16.34 26.04 1.50
N LEU A 351 -15.11 26.59 1.53
CA LEU A 351 -13.88 25.80 1.60
C LEU A 351 -13.24 25.85 3.00
N PRO A 352 -12.60 24.76 3.43
CA PRO A 352 -12.50 23.48 2.73
C PRO A 352 -13.78 22.65 2.80
N ALA A 353 -14.08 21.89 1.75
CA ALA A 353 -15.14 20.89 1.84
C ALA A 353 -14.64 19.67 2.64
N MET A 354 -15.27 19.33 3.77
CA MET A 354 -14.98 18.10 4.51
C MET A 354 -15.97 16.98 4.16
N ARG A 355 -15.46 15.80 3.79
CA ARG A 355 -16.26 14.60 3.50
C ARG A 355 -15.91 13.44 4.42
N LEU A 356 -16.95 12.83 4.94
CA LEU A 356 -16.94 11.62 5.77
C LEU A 356 -17.84 10.57 5.11
N LEU A 357 -17.61 9.29 5.41
CA LEU A 357 -18.56 8.26 4.99
C LEU A 357 -19.88 8.43 5.75
N GLU A 358 -21.00 8.40 5.02
CA GLU A 358 -22.33 8.64 5.59
C GLU A 358 -23.06 7.37 6.03
N SER A 359 -22.63 6.19 5.57
CA SER A 359 -23.21 4.90 5.94
C SER A 359 -22.26 3.73 5.67
N GLU A 360 -22.52 2.59 6.30
CA GLU A 360 -21.80 1.34 6.04
C GLU A 360 -21.91 0.90 4.58
N ALA A 361 -23.09 1.09 3.97
CA ALA A 361 -23.32 0.76 2.56
C ALA A 361 -22.46 1.61 1.62
N ALA A 362 -22.21 2.88 1.95
CA ALA A 362 -21.32 3.72 1.16
C ALA A 362 -19.86 3.22 1.22
N GLY A 363 -19.41 2.73 2.37
CA GLY A 363 -18.06 2.16 2.53
C GLY A 363 -17.86 0.83 1.80
N SER A 364 -18.89 -0.03 1.75
CA SER A 364 -18.79 -1.34 1.08
C SER A 364 -18.73 -1.28 -0.45
N HIS A 365 -19.20 -0.18 -1.05
CA HIS A 365 -19.08 0.06 -2.50
C HIS A 365 -17.74 0.67 -2.89
N MET A 366 -16.95 1.14 -1.92
CA MET A 366 -15.58 1.60 -2.14
C MET A 366 -14.65 0.38 -2.12
N GLN A 367 -13.78 0.26 -3.12
CA GLN A 367 -12.86 -0.88 -3.25
C GLN A 367 -11.99 -1.02 -1.98
N GLN A 368 -11.78 -2.26 -1.55
CA GLN A 368 -10.87 -2.55 -0.44
C GLN A 368 -9.44 -2.09 -0.82
N PRO A 369 -8.75 -1.29 0.03
CA PRO A 369 -7.43 -0.78 -0.31
C PRO A 369 -6.46 -1.92 -0.65
N PHE A 370 -5.79 -1.80 -1.79
CA PHE A 370 -4.67 -2.67 -2.19
C PHE A 370 -5.03 -4.14 -2.41
N ALA A 371 -6.32 -4.47 -2.57
CA ALA A 371 -6.74 -5.84 -2.84
C ALA A 371 -6.05 -6.43 -4.08
N PHE A 372 -5.80 -5.59 -5.10
CA PHE A 372 -5.11 -6.02 -6.33
C PHE A 372 -3.64 -6.38 -6.11
N ASN A 373 -2.95 -5.76 -5.16
CA ASN A 373 -1.55 -6.08 -4.81
C ASN A 373 -1.42 -7.31 -3.89
N ARG A 374 -2.55 -7.91 -3.49
CA ARG A 374 -2.56 -9.13 -2.66
C ARG A 374 -2.67 -10.41 -3.48
N TYR A 375 -2.88 -10.29 -4.79
CA TYR A 375 -3.07 -11.43 -5.68
C TYR A 375 -2.19 -11.28 -6.92
N PRO A 376 -1.71 -12.39 -7.52
CA PRO A 376 -0.98 -12.33 -8.78
C PRO A 376 -1.76 -11.57 -9.85
N SER A 377 -1.07 -10.83 -10.72
CA SER A 377 -1.68 -10.01 -11.78
C SER A 377 -2.65 -10.82 -12.66
N ASP A 378 -2.36 -12.10 -12.88
CA ASP A 378 -3.22 -13.03 -13.60
C ASP A 378 -4.59 -13.23 -12.96
N VAL A 379 -4.67 -13.17 -11.62
CA VAL A 379 -5.91 -13.30 -10.84
C VAL A 379 -6.69 -12.00 -10.88
N THR A 380 -6.00 -10.86 -10.80
CA THR A 380 -6.64 -9.54 -10.85
C THR A 380 -7.21 -9.23 -12.23
N ASP A 381 -6.50 -9.60 -13.30
CA ASP A 381 -6.95 -9.38 -14.68
C ASP A 381 -8.19 -10.19 -15.04
N LEU A 382 -8.32 -11.40 -14.48
CA LEU A 382 -9.51 -12.25 -14.61
C LEU A 382 -10.71 -11.68 -13.84
N SER A 383 -10.49 -10.89 -12.79
CA SER A 383 -11.55 -10.35 -11.93
C SER A 383 -12.24 -9.10 -12.49
N ASN A 384 -11.66 -8.45 -13.49
CA ASN A 384 -12.17 -7.20 -14.05
C ASN A 384 -13.49 -7.42 -14.83
N GLY A 385 -14.62 -7.13 -14.17
CA GLY A 385 -15.94 -7.07 -14.81
C GLY A 385 -16.67 -8.40 -14.98
N GLN A 386 -16.20 -9.47 -14.33
CA GLN A 386 -16.83 -10.79 -14.36
C GLN A 386 -17.62 -11.07 -13.08
N THR A 387 -18.73 -11.79 -13.20
CA THR A 387 -19.41 -12.36 -12.02
C THR A 387 -18.54 -13.43 -11.36
N VAL A 388 -18.74 -13.70 -10.07
CA VAL A 388 -17.96 -14.72 -9.32
C VAL A 388 -17.96 -16.09 -10.01
N ALA A 389 -19.06 -16.45 -10.67
CA ALA A 389 -19.18 -17.70 -11.41
C ALA A 389 -18.35 -17.71 -12.71
N GLU A 390 -18.33 -16.58 -13.44
CA GLU A 390 -17.52 -16.41 -14.66
C GLU A 390 -16.03 -16.37 -14.35
N PHE A 391 -15.66 -15.69 -13.26
CA PHE A 391 -14.28 -15.69 -12.74
C PHE A 391 -13.82 -17.10 -12.37
N ALA A 392 -14.64 -17.86 -11.63
CA ALA A 392 -14.30 -19.22 -11.24
C ALA A 392 -14.11 -20.12 -12.48
N GLU A 393 -14.99 -20.02 -13.48
CA GLU A 393 -14.87 -20.81 -14.70
C GLU A 393 -13.61 -20.42 -15.52
N ALA A 394 -13.31 -19.12 -15.62
CA ALA A 394 -12.14 -18.63 -16.34
C ALA A 394 -10.82 -19.01 -15.63
N PHE A 395 -10.79 -18.92 -14.30
CA PHE A 395 -9.67 -19.34 -13.47
C PHE A 395 -9.41 -20.85 -13.60
N TYR A 396 -10.46 -21.69 -13.46
CA TYR A 396 -10.33 -23.14 -13.64
C TYR A 396 -9.82 -23.54 -15.04
N LYS A 397 -10.27 -22.87 -16.11
CA LYS A 397 -9.76 -23.12 -17.46
C LYS A 397 -8.29 -22.74 -17.61
N LYS A 398 -7.85 -21.65 -16.98
CA LYS A 398 -6.45 -21.18 -17.05
C LYS A 398 -5.51 -22.11 -16.28
N VAL A 399 -5.93 -22.58 -15.10
CA VAL A 399 -5.19 -23.60 -14.31
C VAL A 399 -5.10 -24.93 -15.08
N GLN A 400 -6.17 -25.40 -15.71
CA GLN A 400 -6.12 -26.62 -16.52
C GLN A 400 -5.24 -26.47 -17.77
N ALA A 401 -5.19 -25.29 -18.38
CA ALA A 401 -4.32 -25.02 -19.52
C ALA A 401 -2.83 -25.00 -19.10
N ALA A 402 -2.51 -24.43 -17.94
CA ALA A 402 -1.15 -24.46 -17.39
C ALA A 402 -0.68 -25.90 -17.15
N ASN A 403 -1.52 -26.74 -16.52
CA ASN A 403 -1.20 -28.14 -16.20
C ASN A 403 -1.27 -29.09 -17.41
N SER A 404 -1.65 -28.60 -18.61
CA SER A 404 -1.69 -29.40 -19.84
C SER A 404 -0.51 -29.12 -20.77
N THR A 405 0.47 -28.31 -20.33
CA THR A 405 1.62 -27.90 -21.15
C THR A 405 2.95 -28.55 -20.74
N ASP A 406 2.90 -29.63 -19.94
CA ASP A 406 4.05 -30.52 -19.71
C ASP A 406 3.97 -31.83 -20.52
#